data_AF-A0A1R3X858-F1
#
_entry.id   AF-A0A1R3X858-F1
#
_cell.length_a   1.000
_cell.length_b   1.000
_cell.length_c   1.000
_cell.angle_alpha   90.00
_cell.angle_beta   90.00
_cell.angle_gamma   90.00
#
_symmetry.space_group_name_H-M   'P 1'
#
loop_
_entity.id
_entity.type
_entity.pdbx_description
1 polymer ?
#
loop_
_entity_poly.entity_id
_entity_poly.type
_entity_poly.pdbx_seq_one_letter_code
_entity_poly.pdbx_strand_id
1 'polypeptide(L)'
;MNALSKTTAVIVTFNRSAKLVRVLDALDTQTWRPDTILVVDNASTDDTQKVIEARARADLSIRYLRLPRNMGGAGGFHEGLKAAYAMGAHYFWISDDDAYPEPDAIERLISAITTFQVTTEWRPSFACSRVEWIDGTMCEMNTPRPVWDWPRFLQADSGWALVDSASFVSLLIPRWAVEKHGLPISDYFIWFDDVEYTRRLSRSYPGIYCPESRVIHDIPDNRGVNLGLVDEKSLWKFKYGVRNETSWRRRESGILGVLAYTYGVHQQMKDGNVPWRLRRKIFQSVVRGAMFLPKTVPVD
;
A
#
# COMPACT_ATOMS: atom_id res chain seq x y z
N MET A 1 4.79 22.46 18.11
CA MET A 1 5.10 21.26 17.31
C MET A 1 6.34 20.63 17.91
N ASN A 2 6.23 19.41 18.43
CA ASN A 2 7.37 18.74 19.06
C ASN A 2 8.40 18.40 17.98
N ALA A 3 9.67 18.74 18.21
CA ALA A 3 10.80 18.49 17.31
C ALA A 3 11.13 16.98 17.11
N LEU A 4 10.16 16.07 17.32
CA LEU A 4 10.39 14.63 17.55
C LEU A 4 9.62 13.69 16.61
N SER A 5 8.80 14.18 15.68
CA SER A 5 7.98 13.34 14.80
C SER A 5 8.49 13.33 13.35
N LYS A 6 9.69 12.78 13.13
CA LYS A 6 10.31 12.68 11.80
C LYS A 6 9.42 11.92 10.81
N THR A 7 9.11 12.52 9.66
CA THR A 7 8.33 11.91 8.59
C THR A 7 9.25 11.45 7.47
N THR A 8 9.08 10.21 7.01
CA THR A 8 9.78 9.68 5.82
C THR A 8 8.76 9.28 4.77
N ALA A 9 8.90 9.83 3.57
CA ALA A 9 8.24 9.32 2.38
C ALA A 9 9.02 8.12 1.84
N VAL A 10 8.36 7.00 1.60
CA VAL A 10 8.95 5.80 0.99
C VAL A 10 8.27 5.58 -0.35
N ILE A 11 9.02 5.77 -1.44
CA ILE A 11 8.53 5.67 -2.82
C ILE A 11 9.15 4.45 -3.48
N VAL A 12 8.33 3.48 -3.88
CA VAL A 12 8.82 2.30 -4.62
C VAL A 12 8.72 2.56 -6.12
N THR A 13 9.78 2.26 -6.86
CA THR A 13 9.83 2.45 -8.31
C THR A 13 10.42 1.26 -9.06
N PHE A 14 9.98 1.05 -10.31
CA PHE A 14 10.58 0.10 -11.24
C PHE A 14 10.36 0.52 -12.70
N ASN A 15 11.42 0.95 -13.39
CA ASN A 15 11.42 1.32 -14.81
C ASN A 15 10.39 2.40 -15.19
N ARG A 16 10.20 3.43 -14.35
CA ARG A 16 9.24 4.52 -14.58
C ARG A 16 9.78 5.88 -14.13
N SER A 17 11.04 6.17 -14.46
CA SER A 17 11.73 7.41 -14.06
C SER A 17 10.90 8.69 -14.28
N ALA A 18 10.19 8.80 -15.42
CA ALA A 18 9.37 9.97 -15.73
C ALA A 18 8.19 10.18 -14.76
N LYS A 19 7.52 9.11 -14.31
CA LYS A 19 6.44 9.22 -13.32
C LYS A 19 7.00 9.50 -11.93
N LEU A 20 8.11 8.85 -11.58
CA LEU A 20 8.83 9.10 -10.34
C LEU A 20 9.22 10.58 -10.20
N VAL A 21 9.72 11.22 -11.25
CA VAL A 21 10.05 12.67 -11.21
C VAL A 21 8.82 13.50 -10.85
N ARG A 22 7.65 13.19 -11.40
CA ARG A 22 6.40 13.89 -11.05
C ARG A 22 6.03 13.69 -9.58
N VAL A 23 6.24 12.51 -9.02
CA VAL A 23 6.04 12.27 -7.58
C VAL A 23 7.01 13.12 -6.75
N LEU A 24 8.29 13.19 -7.13
CA LEU A 24 9.28 14.02 -6.43
C LEU A 24 8.94 15.51 -6.51
N ASP A 25 8.48 16.00 -7.67
CA ASP A 25 8.02 17.39 -7.83
C ASP A 25 6.76 17.69 -7.00
N ALA A 26 5.84 16.73 -6.87
CA ALA A 26 4.67 16.84 -5.99
C ALA A 26 5.07 16.84 -4.50
N LEU A 27 6.11 16.08 -4.13
CA LEU A 27 6.65 16.08 -2.76
C LEU A 27 7.37 17.39 -2.41
N ASP A 28 7.99 18.06 -3.38
CA ASP A 28 8.66 19.35 -3.18
C ASP A 28 7.68 20.48 -2.85
N THR A 29 6.42 20.36 -3.26
CA THR A 29 5.37 21.36 -3.02
C THR A 29 4.48 21.04 -1.82
N GLN A 30 4.76 19.97 -1.07
CA GLN A 30 3.98 19.60 0.11
C GLN A 30 4.06 20.69 1.18
N THR A 31 2.90 21.06 1.75
CA THR A 31 2.82 21.95 2.93
C THR A 31 3.46 21.29 4.14
N TRP A 32 3.35 19.97 4.26
CA TRP A 32 4.14 19.14 5.15
C TRP A 32 5.15 18.31 4.35
N ARG A 33 6.31 18.91 4.07
CA ARG A 33 7.38 18.21 3.37
C ARG A 33 8.01 17.13 4.26
N PRO A 34 8.14 15.87 3.81
CA PRO A 34 8.84 14.83 4.55
C PRO A 34 10.31 15.20 4.84
N ASP A 35 10.80 14.89 6.04
CA ASP A 35 12.21 15.10 6.42
C ASP A 35 13.16 14.23 5.60
N THR A 36 12.67 13.09 5.11
CA THR A 36 13.42 12.18 4.26
C THR A 36 12.51 11.65 3.15
N ILE A 37 12.98 11.68 1.92
CA ILE A 37 12.32 11.06 0.77
C ILE A 37 13.19 9.88 0.35
N LEU A 38 12.80 8.68 0.77
CA LEU A 38 13.49 7.44 0.43
C LEU A 38 12.89 6.86 -0.85
N VAL A 39 13.66 6.91 -1.93
CA VAL A 39 13.32 6.23 -3.18
C VAL A 39 13.92 4.83 -3.18
N VAL A 40 13.05 3.82 -3.24
CA VAL A 40 13.40 2.41 -3.33
C VAL A 40 13.25 1.92 -4.76
N ASP A 41 14.38 1.72 -5.43
CA ASP A 41 14.43 1.25 -6.80
C ASP A 41 14.58 -0.28 -6.86
N ASN A 42 13.55 -0.94 -7.40
CA ASN A 42 13.45 -2.39 -7.57
C ASN A 42 14.32 -2.94 -8.72
N ALA A 43 15.57 -2.49 -8.80
CA ALA A 43 16.55 -2.85 -9.84
C ALA A 43 16.14 -2.40 -11.26
N SER A 44 15.76 -1.14 -11.40
CA SER A 44 15.46 -0.53 -12.71
C SER A 44 16.67 -0.60 -13.65
N THR A 45 16.37 -0.71 -14.94
CA THR A 45 17.30 -0.81 -16.07
C THR A 45 17.21 0.39 -17.01
N ASP A 46 16.27 1.30 -16.77
CA ASP A 46 16.16 2.59 -17.47
C ASP A 46 17.10 3.65 -16.84
N ASP A 47 16.80 4.94 -17.03
CA ASP A 47 17.58 6.05 -16.50
C ASP A 47 17.25 6.42 -15.04
N THR A 48 16.41 5.65 -14.35
CA THR A 48 15.95 5.90 -12.97
C THR A 48 17.10 6.22 -12.01
N GLN A 49 18.17 5.42 -12.00
CA GLN A 49 19.33 5.65 -11.13
C GLN A 49 19.95 7.04 -11.37
N LYS A 50 20.22 7.38 -12.63
CA LYS A 50 20.85 8.65 -13.00
C LYS A 50 20.00 9.85 -12.57
N VAL A 51 18.67 9.74 -12.75
CA VAL A 51 17.71 10.78 -12.37
C VAL A 51 17.67 10.99 -10.86
N ILE A 52 17.57 9.91 -10.08
CA ILE A 52 17.50 10.00 -8.62
C ILE A 52 18.82 10.50 -8.03
N GLU A 53 19.96 10.02 -8.51
CA GLU A 53 21.27 10.50 -8.03
C GLU A 53 21.46 12.00 -8.32
N ALA A 54 20.95 12.49 -9.45
CA ALA A 54 20.96 13.92 -9.75
C ALA A 54 20.08 14.72 -8.77
N ARG A 55 18.87 14.23 -8.47
CA ARG A 55 17.98 14.86 -7.48
C ARG A 55 18.59 14.83 -6.07
N ALA A 56 19.15 13.69 -5.65
CA ALA A 56 19.77 13.53 -4.33
C ALA A 56 21.04 14.39 -4.14
N ARG A 57 21.75 14.76 -5.21
CA ARG A 57 22.84 15.75 -5.15
C ARG A 57 22.33 17.17 -4.94
N ALA A 58 21.16 17.51 -5.47
CA ALA A 58 20.55 18.83 -5.34
C ALA A 58 19.80 19.00 -4.00
N ASP A 59 19.23 17.91 -3.48
CA ASP A 59 18.45 17.89 -2.25
C ASP A 59 18.86 16.74 -1.33
N LEU A 60 19.45 17.13 -0.19
CA LEU A 60 19.98 16.22 0.82
C LEU A 60 18.89 15.56 1.67
N SER A 61 17.59 15.81 1.48
CA SER A 61 16.54 14.98 2.10
C SER A 61 16.24 13.71 1.29
N ILE A 62 16.63 13.67 0.01
CA ILE A 62 16.41 12.51 -0.86
C ILE A 62 17.47 11.44 -0.57
N ARG A 63 17.02 10.21 -0.39
CA ARG A 63 17.84 9.01 -0.18
C ARG A 63 17.49 7.99 -1.25
N TYR A 64 18.50 7.32 -1.79
CA TYR A 64 18.34 6.33 -2.83
C TYR A 64 18.74 4.95 -2.30
N LEU A 65 17.80 4.00 -2.36
CA LEU A 65 18.01 2.60 -2.02
C LEU A 65 17.74 1.76 -3.26
N ARG A 66 18.80 1.26 -3.89
CA ARG A 66 18.67 0.34 -5.02
C ARG A 66 18.73 -1.11 -4.55
N LEU A 67 17.72 -1.90 -4.89
CA LEU A 67 17.70 -3.33 -4.61
C LEU A 67 18.52 -4.11 -5.66
N PRO A 68 19.10 -5.26 -5.28
CA PRO A 68 19.94 -6.06 -6.18
C PRO A 68 19.15 -6.76 -7.29
N ARG A 69 17.82 -6.90 -7.13
CA ARG A 69 16.89 -7.50 -8.10
C ARG A 69 15.48 -6.97 -7.87
N ASN A 70 14.62 -7.13 -8.86
CA ASN A 70 13.20 -6.82 -8.70
C ASN A 70 12.55 -7.80 -7.72
N MET A 71 12.13 -7.29 -6.55
CA MET A 71 11.45 -8.04 -5.49
C MET A 71 9.93 -7.75 -5.45
N GLY A 72 9.41 -7.08 -6.48
CA GLY A 72 8.03 -6.63 -6.56
C GLY A 72 7.72 -5.48 -5.60
N GLY A 73 6.47 -5.00 -5.63
CA GLY A 73 6.00 -3.94 -4.73
C GLY A 73 6.18 -4.33 -3.26
N ALA A 74 5.80 -5.55 -2.90
CA ALA A 74 5.88 -6.04 -1.53
C ALA A 74 7.32 -6.02 -0.99
N GLY A 75 8.30 -6.41 -1.80
CA GLY A 75 9.71 -6.36 -1.45
C GLY A 75 10.26 -4.94 -1.37
N GLY A 76 9.87 -4.07 -2.31
CA GLY A 76 10.23 -2.64 -2.29
C GLY A 76 9.74 -1.94 -1.02
N PHE A 77 8.47 -2.11 -0.67
CA PHE A 77 7.91 -1.52 0.56
C PHE A 77 8.53 -2.15 1.81
N HIS A 78 8.82 -3.45 1.82
CA HIS A 78 9.52 -4.11 2.93
C HIS A 78 10.87 -3.46 3.22
N GLU A 79 11.76 -3.39 2.23
CA GLU A 79 13.09 -2.82 2.39
C GLU A 79 13.02 -1.30 2.65
N GLY A 80 12.05 -0.62 2.04
CA GLY A 80 11.79 0.80 2.26
C GLY A 80 11.39 1.13 3.69
N LEU A 81 10.39 0.41 4.25
CA LEU A 81 9.99 0.59 5.64
C LEU A 81 11.14 0.25 6.60
N LYS A 82 11.88 -0.82 6.34
CA LYS A 82 13.03 -1.23 7.15
C LYS A 82 14.11 -0.13 7.20
N ALA A 83 14.49 0.38 6.03
CA ALA A 83 15.48 1.46 5.95
C ALA A 83 14.97 2.76 6.58
N ALA A 84 13.72 3.16 6.31
CA ALA A 84 13.11 4.33 6.94
C ALA A 84 13.05 4.21 8.47
N TYR A 85 12.79 3.01 8.99
CA TYR A 85 12.75 2.74 10.43
C TYR A 85 14.11 2.92 11.07
N ALA A 86 15.16 2.36 10.45
CA ALA A 86 16.55 2.52 10.87
C ALA A 86 17.03 3.99 10.81
N MET A 87 16.48 4.79 9.90
CA MET A 87 16.73 6.24 9.81
C MET A 87 15.96 7.07 10.86
N GLY A 88 15.22 6.42 11.76
CA GLY A 88 14.49 7.08 12.86
C GLY A 88 13.15 7.69 12.46
N ALA A 89 12.52 7.22 11.38
CA ALA A 89 11.19 7.68 11.00
C ALA A 89 10.17 7.39 12.12
N HIS A 90 9.39 8.42 12.47
CA HIS A 90 8.25 8.35 13.37
C HIS A 90 6.95 8.14 12.59
N TYR A 91 6.84 8.74 11.40
CA TYR A 91 5.77 8.50 10.45
C TYR A 91 6.34 8.06 9.10
N PHE A 92 5.70 7.07 8.50
CA PHE A 92 6.03 6.49 7.21
C PHE A 92 4.88 6.80 6.27
N TRP A 93 5.06 7.77 5.37
CA TRP A 93 4.14 7.92 4.26
C TRP A 93 4.66 7.06 3.12
N ILE A 94 3.92 6.05 2.71
CA ILE A 94 4.34 5.15 1.64
C ILE A 94 3.46 5.33 0.41
N SER A 95 4.08 5.25 -0.76
CA SER A 95 3.45 5.47 -2.05
C SER A 95 4.25 4.83 -3.19
N ASP A 96 3.62 4.76 -4.37
CA ASP A 96 4.22 4.28 -5.61
C ASP A 96 4.75 5.45 -6.47
N ASP A 97 5.49 5.14 -7.52
CA ASP A 97 6.04 6.12 -8.47
C ASP A 97 5.02 6.72 -9.45
N ASP A 98 3.75 6.35 -9.38
CA ASP A 98 2.65 6.83 -10.21
C ASP A 98 1.47 7.39 -9.42
N ALA A 99 1.71 7.76 -8.16
CA ALA A 99 0.74 8.36 -7.26
C ALA A 99 1.17 9.80 -6.89
N TYR A 100 0.39 10.79 -7.32
CA TYR A 100 0.72 12.20 -7.21
C TYR A 100 -0.08 12.84 -6.07
N PRO A 101 0.53 13.11 -4.90
CA PRO A 101 -0.16 13.76 -3.80
C PRO A 101 -0.46 15.22 -4.11
N GLU A 102 -1.66 15.68 -3.76
CA GLU A 102 -1.99 17.11 -3.74
C GLU A 102 -1.16 17.83 -2.67
N PRO A 103 -0.91 19.16 -2.76
CA PRO A 103 0.04 19.87 -1.91
C PRO A 103 -0.17 19.72 -0.39
N ASP A 104 -1.39 19.46 0.09
CA ASP A 104 -1.68 19.28 1.51
C ASP A 104 -1.87 17.82 1.93
N ALA A 105 -1.69 16.84 1.03
CA ALA A 105 -2.06 15.45 1.26
C ALA A 105 -1.38 14.84 2.50
N ILE A 106 -0.07 15.05 2.69
CA ILE A 106 0.66 14.50 3.84
C ILE A 106 0.29 15.25 5.13
N GLU A 107 0.15 16.58 5.06
CA GLU A 107 -0.28 17.41 6.20
C GLU A 107 -1.65 16.94 6.72
N ARG A 108 -2.59 16.66 5.81
CA ARG A 108 -3.93 16.17 6.14
C ARG A 108 -3.89 14.80 6.84
N LEU A 109 -3.05 13.86 6.38
CA LEU A 109 -2.91 12.56 7.04
C LEU A 109 -2.31 12.68 8.44
N ILE A 110 -1.24 13.48 8.59
CA ILE A 110 -0.58 13.74 9.88
C ILE A 110 -1.59 14.39 10.85
N SER A 111 -2.29 15.42 10.38
CA SER A 111 -3.29 16.15 11.16
C SER A 111 -4.45 15.24 11.55
N ALA A 112 -4.94 14.41 10.63
CA ALA A 112 -6.03 13.48 10.89
C ALA A 112 -5.65 12.44 11.95
N ILE A 113 -4.51 11.76 11.80
CA ILE A 113 -4.12 10.70 12.74
C ILE A 113 -3.82 11.25 14.14
N THR A 114 -3.19 12.43 14.23
CA THR A 114 -2.88 13.07 15.51
C THR A 114 -4.11 13.64 16.19
N THR A 115 -4.96 14.35 15.44
CA THR A 115 -6.21 14.91 15.97
C THR A 115 -7.15 13.81 16.41
N PHE A 116 -7.34 12.76 15.59
CA PHE A 116 -8.16 11.60 15.96
C PHE A 116 -7.68 10.99 17.28
N GLN A 117 -6.37 10.84 17.45
CA GLN A 117 -5.82 10.27 18.69
C GLN A 117 -6.05 11.17 19.91
N VAL A 118 -5.94 12.48 19.75
CA VAL A 118 -6.19 13.43 20.86
C VAL A 118 -7.67 13.51 21.21
N THR A 119 -8.57 13.47 20.21
CA THR A 119 -10.01 13.68 20.44
C THR A 119 -10.75 12.42 20.88
N THR A 120 -10.30 11.25 20.46
CA THR A 120 -10.99 9.97 20.74
C THR A 120 -10.27 9.07 21.72
N GLU A 121 -9.02 9.40 22.09
CA GLU A 121 -8.09 8.55 22.84
C GLU A 121 -7.76 7.21 22.15
N TRP A 122 -8.27 6.96 20.93
CA TRP A 122 -7.91 5.79 20.12
C TRP A 122 -6.64 6.06 19.34
N ARG A 123 -5.87 5.01 19.06
CA ARG A 123 -4.58 5.15 18.38
C ARG A 123 -4.61 4.45 17.02
N PRO A 124 -5.01 5.11 15.91
CA PRO A 124 -5.14 4.45 14.62
C PRO A 124 -3.83 3.82 14.16
N SER A 125 -3.90 2.61 13.60
CA SER A 125 -2.69 1.90 13.15
C SER A 125 -2.15 2.41 11.81
N PHE A 126 -2.94 3.20 11.08
CA PHE A 126 -2.56 3.92 9.87
C PHE A 126 -3.63 4.97 9.52
N ALA A 127 -3.31 5.86 8.57
CA ALA A 127 -4.27 6.71 7.88
C ALA A 127 -4.08 6.58 6.35
N CYS A 128 -5.16 6.58 5.57
CA CYS A 128 -5.09 6.54 4.10
C CYS A 128 -5.85 7.70 3.45
N SER A 129 -5.38 8.10 2.28
CA SER A 129 -5.96 9.20 1.50
C SER A 129 -7.20 8.79 0.70
N ARG A 130 -7.96 9.80 0.29
CA ARG A 130 -8.83 9.74 -0.88
C ARG A 130 -7.98 9.61 -2.14
N VAL A 131 -8.14 8.49 -2.84
CA VAL A 131 -7.44 8.23 -4.10
C VAL A 131 -8.39 8.46 -5.27
N GLU A 132 -7.98 9.37 -6.16
CA GLU A 132 -8.69 9.71 -7.39
C GLU A 132 -7.92 9.15 -8.59
N TRP A 133 -8.63 8.82 -9.66
CA TRP A 133 -8.04 8.51 -10.94
C TRP A 133 -7.76 9.80 -11.72
N ILE A 134 -7.04 9.70 -12.84
CA ILE A 134 -6.60 10.86 -13.64
C ILE A 134 -7.75 11.69 -14.22
N ASP A 135 -8.98 11.17 -14.22
CA ASP A 135 -10.20 11.86 -14.65
C ASP A 135 -10.99 12.51 -13.50
N GLY A 136 -10.47 12.44 -12.26
CA GLY A 136 -11.09 12.99 -11.06
C GLY A 136 -12.14 12.08 -10.40
N THR A 137 -12.44 10.91 -10.97
CA THR A 137 -13.30 9.90 -10.33
C THR A 137 -12.56 9.17 -9.22
N MET A 138 -13.28 8.49 -8.33
CA MET A 138 -12.64 7.64 -7.31
C MET A 138 -11.88 6.48 -7.97
N CYS A 139 -10.67 6.19 -7.48
CA CYS A 139 -9.92 5.04 -7.96
C CYS A 139 -10.48 3.74 -7.34
N GLU A 140 -11.15 2.93 -8.16
CA GLU A 140 -11.79 1.67 -7.75
C GLU A 140 -10.76 0.71 -7.14
N MET A 141 -9.57 0.62 -7.76
CA MET A 141 -8.50 -0.27 -7.28
C MET A 141 -8.00 0.08 -5.87
N ASN A 142 -8.12 1.34 -5.45
CA ASN A 142 -7.57 1.85 -4.20
C ASN A 142 -8.63 2.15 -3.15
N THR A 143 -9.86 1.67 -3.35
CA THR A 143 -10.95 1.89 -2.40
C THR A 143 -10.67 1.12 -1.09
N PRO A 144 -10.53 1.81 0.05
CA PRO A 144 -10.28 1.15 1.32
C PRO A 144 -11.52 0.39 1.80
N ARG A 145 -11.31 -0.62 2.64
CA ARG A 145 -12.40 -1.42 3.18
C ARG A 145 -12.80 -0.92 4.57
N PRO A 146 -14.07 -0.52 4.78
CA PRO A 146 -14.55 -0.11 6.09
C PRO A 146 -14.62 -1.29 7.06
N VAL A 147 -14.46 -1.01 8.37
CA VAL A 147 -14.91 -1.92 9.43
C VAL A 147 -16.44 -1.93 9.53
N TRP A 148 -17.01 -2.87 10.28
CA TRP A 148 -18.47 -3.00 10.41
C TRP A 148 -19.14 -1.78 11.08
N ASP A 149 -18.42 -1.12 11.99
CA ASP A 149 -18.79 0.05 12.77
C ASP A 149 -18.09 1.32 12.25
N TRP A 150 -17.83 1.38 10.95
CA TRP A 150 -17.12 2.50 10.32
C TRP A 150 -17.64 3.92 10.63
N PRO A 151 -18.95 4.17 10.87
CA PRO A 151 -19.42 5.52 11.13
C PRO A 151 -19.30 5.92 12.60
N ARG A 152 -18.73 5.07 13.47
CA ARG A 152 -18.65 5.33 14.93
C ARG A 152 -18.09 6.71 15.28
N PHE A 153 -17.12 7.19 14.50
CA PHE A 153 -16.43 8.46 14.72
C PHE A 153 -16.66 9.47 13.59
N LEU A 154 -17.68 9.23 12.74
CA LEU A 154 -18.03 10.18 11.69
C LEU A 154 -18.60 11.44 12.34
N GLN A 155 -17.99 12.60 12.06
CA GLN A 155 -18.47 13.89 12.54
C GLN A 155 -19.04 14.69 11.37
N ALA A 156 -19.85 15.71 11.66
CA ALA A 156 -20.45 16.54 10.61
C ALA A 156 -19.40 17.38 9.85
N ASP A 157 -18.28 17.67 10.52
CA ASP A 157 -17.18 18.53 10.09
C ASP A 157 -15.88 17.78 9.78
N SER A 158 -15.74 16.52 10.24
CA SER A 158 -14.66 15.62 9.85
C SER A 158 -15.21 14.33 9.22
N GLY A 159 -14.89 14.09 7.95
CA GLY A 159 -15.41 12.95 7.17
C GLY A 159 -14.66 11.63 7.40
N TRP A 160 -14.01 11.44 8.56
CA TRP A 160 -13.18 10.28 8.82
C TRP A 160 -14.01 9.00 8.99
N ALA A 161 -13.57 7.92 8.36
CA ALA A 161 -14.18 6.60 8.48
C ALA A 161 -13.16 5.57 8.96
N LEU A 162 -13.59 4.65 9.83
CA LEU A 162 -12.71 3.54 10.23
C LEU A 162 -12.59 2.50 9.11
N VAL A 163 -11.37 2.03 8.86
CA VAL A 163 -11.06 1.06 7.82
C VAL A 163 -10.18 -0.08 8.33
N ASP A 164 -10.39 -1.29 7.81
CA ASP A 164 -9.57 -2.47 8.14
C ASP A 164 -8.42 -2.69 7.14
N SER A 165 -8.55 -2.17 5.92
CA SER A 165 -7.55 -2.31 4.88
C SER A 165 -7.52 -1.11 3.93
N ALA A 166 -6.33 -0.79 3.42
CA ALA A 166 -6.10 0.23 2.41
C ALA A 166 -4.91 -0.15 1.52
N SER A 167 -4.84 0.43 0.33
CA SER A 167 -3.69 0.23 -0.57
C SER A 167 -2.46 1.04 -0.15
N PHE A 168 -1.28 0.69 -0.67
CA PHE A 168 -0.03 1.43 -0.43
C PHE A 168 0.13 2.71 -1.24
N VAL A 169 -0.86 3.12 -2.05
CA VAL A 169 -0.77 4.32 -2.91
C VAL A 169 -0.66 5.63 -2.13
N SER A 170 -1.21 5.71 -0.92
CA SER A 170 -0.97 6.82 0.01
C SER A 170 -1.41 6.39 1.40
N LEU A 171 -0.44 5.86 2.14
CA LEU A 171 -0.67 5.28 3.46
C LEU A 171 0.33 5.87 4.46
N LEU A 172 -0.18 6.55 5.48
CA LEU A 172 0.62 7.03 6.61
C LEU A 172 0.58 6.00 7.73
N ILE A 173 1.73 5.44 8.09
CA ILE A 173 1.87 4.46 9.16
C ILE A 173 2.69 5.10 10.29
N PRO A 174 2.19 5.10 11.54
CA PRO A 174 3.00 5.52 12.69
C PRO A 174 3.98 4.43 13.09
N ARG A 175 5.17 4.83 13.58
CA ARG A 175 6.28 3.93 13.93
C ARG A 175 5.88 2.78 14.83
N TRP A 176 5.07 3.06 15.86
CA TRP A 176 4.63 2.04 16.80
C TRP A 176 3.90 0.87 16.13
N ALA A 177 3.19 1.12 15.02
CA ALA A 177 2.45 0.09 14.30
C ALA A 177 3.42 -0.83 13.55
N VAL A 178 4.49 -0.26 12.97
CA VAL A 178 5.60 -1.02 12.36
C VAL A 178 6.33 -1.85 13.42
N GLU A 179 6.64 -1.27 14.58
CA GLU A 179 7.30 -1.98 15.70
C GLU A 179 6.50 -3.18 16.18
N LYS A 180 5.19 -2.97 16.37
CA LYS A 180 4.31 -3.99 16.93
C LYS A 180 4.03 -5.13 15.95
N HIS A 181 3.91 -4.83 14.66
CA HIS A 181 3.42 -5.78 13.67
C HIS A 181 4.48 -6.26 12.69
N GLY A 182 5.66 -5.65 12.67
CA GLY A 182 6.74 -5.96 11.74
C GLY A 182 6.51 -5.36 10.35
N LEU A 183 7.22 -5.89 9.35
CA LEU A 183 7.25 -5.37 7.99
C LEU A 183 6.19 -6.02 7.06
N PRO A 184 5.92 -5.44 5.88
CA PRO A 184 5.19 -6.11 4.80
C PRO A 184 5.82 -7.45 4.44
N ILE A 185 5.03 -8.42 3.98
CA ILE A 185 5.57 -9.74 3.59
C ILE A 185 6.21 -9.63 2.19
N SER A 186 7.55 -9.57 2.13
CA SER A 186 8.29 -9.39 0.86
C SER A 186 8.04 -10.53 -0.14
N ASP A 187 7.86 -11.77 0.33
CA ASP A 187 7.62 -12.95 -0.52
C ASP A 187 6.30 -12.88 -1.32
N TYR A 188 5.39 -11.95 -0.98
CA TYR A 188 4.16 -11.74 -1.73
C TYR A 188 4.42 -11.21 -3.14
N PHE A 189 5.54 -10.52 -3.36
CA PHE A 189 5.95 -9.89 -4.62
C PHE A 189 4.98 -8.79 -5.10
N ILE A 190 3.73 -9.11 -5.42
CA ILE A 190 2.70 -8.16 -5.85
C ILE A 190 1.30 -8.64 -5.46
N TRP A 191 0.40 -7.69 -5.23
CA TRP A 191 -1.02 -7.87 -4.92
C TRP A 191 -1.30 -8.56 -3.59
N PHE A 192 -2.26 -7.99 -2.85
CA PHE A 192 -2.72 -8.43 -1.53
C PHE A 192 -1.72 -8.19 -0.38
N ASP A 193 -0.51 -7.70 -0.68
CA ASP A 193 0.49 -7.27 0.30
C ASP A 193 0.03 -6.07 1.11
N ASP A 194 -0.62 -5.12 0.47
CA ASP A 194 -1.25 -3.96 1.08
C ASP A 194 -2.42 -4.32 2.01
N VAL A 195 -3.35 -5.14 1.53
CA VAL A 195 -4.50 -5.61 2.30
C VAL A 195 -4.06 -6.49 3.47
N GLU A 196 -3.10 -7.39 3.27
CA GLU A 196 -2.55 -8.21 4.35
C GLU A 196 -1.92 -7.32 5.42
N TYR A 197 -1.05 -6.39 5.01
CA TYR A 197 -0.30 -5.60 5.95
C TYR A 197 -1.22 -4.67 6.74
N THR A 198 -2.08 -3.92 6.06
CA THR A 198 -3.03 -3.00 6.73
C THR A 198 -4.00 -3.75 7.63
N ARG A 199 -4.49 -4.94 7.27
CA ARG A 199 -5.31 -5.75 8.18
C ARG A 199 -4.53 -6.27 9.38
N ARG A 200 -3.26 -6.61 9.20
CA ARG A 200 -2.39 -7.01 10.29
C ARG A 200 -2.15 -5.83 11.24
N LEU A 201 -1.86 -4.63 10.72
CA LEU A 201 -1.80 -3.39 11.50
C LEU A 201 -3.11 -3.18 12.30
N SER A 202 -4.26 -3.34 11.62
CA SER A 202 -5.61 -3.16 12.17
C SER A 202 -5.94 -4.06 13.37
N ARG A 203 -5.18 -5.13 13.62
CA ARG A 203 -5.38 -6.01 14.79
C ARG A 203 -5.20 -5.30 16.13
N SER A 204 -4.48 -4.18 16.16
CA SER A 204 -4.39 -3.34 17.37
C SER A 204 -5.50 -2.31 17.41
N TYR A 205 -5.60 -1.50 16.35
CA TYR A 205 -6.62 -0.48 16.16
C TYR A 205 -6.89 -0.36 14.67
N PRO A 206 -8.14 -0.15 14.23
CA PRO A 206 -8.42 0.17 12.82
C PRO A 206 -7.60 1.37 12.32
N GLY A 207 -7.46 1.47 11.00
CA GLY A 207 -6.98 2.69 10.36
C GLY A 207 -8.10 3.72 10.19
N ILE A 208 -7.73 4.92 9.75
CA ILE A 208 -8.68 5.98 9.38
C ILE A 208 -8.55 6.33 7.90
N TYR A 209 -9.68 6.50 7.22
CA TYR A 209 -9.77 7.12 5.91
C TYR A 209 -9.92 8.63 6.07
N CYS A 210 -9.04 9.40 5.43
CA CYS A 210 -9.04 10.86 5.45
C CYS A 210 -9.45 11.40 4.08
N PRO A 211 -10.72 11.82 3.88
CA PRO A 211 -11.20 12.29 2.60
C PRO A 211 -10.55 13.61 2.14
N GLU A 212 -10.01 14.39 3.07
CA GLU A 212 -9.36 15.68 2.82
C GLU A 212 -7.95 15.50 2.25
N SER A 213 -7.28 14.38 2.54
CA SER A 213 -6.00 14.03 1.91
C SER A 213 -6.27 13.44 0.53
N ARG A 214 -5.87 14.14 -0.54
CA ARG A 214 -6.15 13.75 -1.93
C ARG A 214 -4.87 13.33 -2.66
N VAL A 215 -4.95 12.21 -3.39
CA VAL A 215 -3.85 11.69 -4.22
C VAL A 215 -4.42 11.22 -5.56
N ILE A 216 -3.76 11.57 -6.67
CA ILE A 216 -4.11 11.11 -8.02
C ILE A 216 -3.27 9.88 -8.34
N HIS A 217 -3.90 8.76 -8.71
CA HIS A 217 -3.22 7.54 -9.13
C HIS A 217 -3.27 7.37 -10.65
N ASP A 218 -2.12 7.48 -11.31
CA ASP A 218 -1.95 7.43 -12.76
C ASP A 218 -1.72 5.99 -13.22
N ILE A 219 -2.83 5.25 -13.29
CA ILE A 219 -2.89 3.88 -13.79
C ILE A 219 -3.58 3.82 -15.14
N PRO A 220 -3.22 2.86 -16.02
CA PRO A 220 -3.86 2.73 -17.33
C PRO A 220 -5.34 2.33 -17.29
N ASP A 221 -5.78 1.59 -16.28
CA ASP A 221 -7.15 1.07 -16.16
C ASP A 221 -7.61 1.11 -14.70
N ASN A 222 -8.66 1.90 -14.43
CA ASN A 222 -9.24 2.06 -13.10
C ASN A 222 -10.29 0.97 -12.85
N ARG A 223 -9.82 -0.25 -12.54
CA ARG A 223 -10.69 -1.38 -12.19
C ARG A 223 -10.16 -2.09 -10.96
N GLY A 224 -11.08 -2.48 -10.08
CA GLY A 224 -10.77 -3.33 -8.93
C GLY A 224 -10.25 -4.70 -9.37
N VAL A 225 -9.59 -5.39 -8.44
CA VAL A 225 -9.14 -6.77 -8.65
C VAL A 225 -10.37 -7.68 -8.76
N ASN A 226 -10.78 -7.98 -9.99
CA ASN A 226 -11.92 -8.84 -10.29
C ASN A 226 -11.47 -10.07 -11.08
N LEU A 227 -11.64 -11.26 -10.49
CA LEU A 227 -11.23 -12.52 -11.12
C LEU A 227 -12.06 -12.89 -12.36
N GLY A 228 -13.22 -12.26 -12.55
CA GLY A 228 -14.01 -12.37 -13.78
C GLY A 228 -13.36 -11.69 -14.99
N LEU A 229 -12.39 -10.80 -14.79
CA LEU A 229 -11.73 -10.02 -15.85
C LEU A 229 -10.33 -10.55 -16.22
N VAL A 230 -9.96 -11.72 -15.73
CA VAL A 230 -8.63 -12.31 -15.97
C VAL A 230 -8.44 -12.61 -17.45
N ASP A 231 -7.34 -12.10 -18.00
CA ASP A 231 -6.85 -12.41 -19.34
C ASP A 231 -5.40 -12.94 -19.30
N GLU A 232 -4.82 -13.29 -20.46
CA GLU A 232 -3.45 -13.82 -20.50
C GLU A 232 -2.39 -12.78 -20.06
N LYS A 233 -2.65 -11.47 -20.23
CA LYS A 233 -1.70 -10.40 -19.88
C LYS A 233 -1.65 -10.15 -18.38
N SER A 234 -2.79 -10.19 -17.72
CA SER A 234 -2.97 -9.94 -16.29
C SER A 234 -2.82 -11.21 -15.44
N LEU A 235 -2.93 -12.39 -16.04
CA LEU A 235 -2.90 -13.69 -15.36
C LEU A 235 -1.78 -13.81 -14.33
N TRP A 236 -0.57 -13.35 -14.66
CA TRP A 236 0.56 -13.48 -13.75
C TRP A 236 0.35 -12.72 -12.44
N LYS A 237 -0.25 -11.51 -12.47
CA LYS A 237 -0.61 -10.74 -11.27
C LYS A 237 -1.70 -11.45 -10.48
N PHE A 238 -2.75 -11.93 -11.15
CA PHE A 238 -3.83 -12.68 -10.50
C PHE A 238 -3.34 -13.96 -9.83
N LYS A 239 -2.37 -14.66 -10.42
CA LYS A 239 -1.75 -15.83 -9.78
C LYS A 239 -1.05 -15.48 -8.47
N TYR A 240 -0.36 -14.34 -8.40
CA TYR A 240 0.23 -13.85 -7.15
C TYR A 240 -0.85 -13.46 -6.15
N GLY A 241 -1.81 -12.61 -6.53
CA GLY A 241 -2.91 -12.17 -5.66
C GLY A 241 -3.67 -13.34 -5.06
N VAL A 242 -4.07 -14.34 -5.88
CA VAL A 242 -4.79 -15.54 -5.40
C VAL A 242 -3.94 -16.40 -4.49
N ARG A 243 -2.63 -16.58 -4.80
CA ARG A 243 -1.71 -17.31 -3.91
C ARG A 243 -1.61 -16.61 -2.56
N ASN A 244 -1.41 -15.29 -2.57
CA ASN A 244 -1.19 -14.47 -1.38
C ASN A 244 -2.45 -14.41 -0.51
N GLU A 245 -3.63 -14.17 -1.10
CA GLU A 245 -4.89 -14.17 -0.37
C GLU A 245 -5.21 -15.56 0.18
N THR A 246 -5.02 -16.63 -0.59
CA THR A 246 -5.26 -18.00 -0.08
C THR A 246 -4.34 -18.30 1.12
N SER A 247 -3.07 -17.91 1.03
CA SER A 247 -2.09 -18.05 2.11
C SER A 247 -2.53 -17.31 3.37
N TRP A 248 -3.00 -16.08 3.23
CA TRP A 248 -3.56 -15.31 4.34
C TRP A 248 -4.84 -15.95 4.91
N ARG A 249 -5.81 -16.33 4.07
CA ARG A 249 -7.06 -17.01 4.49
C ARG A 249 -6.76 -18.28 5.28
N ARG A 250 -5.75 -19.04 4.87
CA ARG A 250 -5.30 -20.25 5.57
C ARG A 250 -4.79 -19.93 6.98
N ARG A 251 -4.03 -18.85 7.16
CA ARG A 251 -3.53 -18.40 8.47
C ARG A 251 -4.64 -17.87 9.37
N GLU A 252 -5.55 -17.07 8.82
CA GLU A 252 -6.60 -16.38 9.60
C GLU A 252 -7.81 -17.24 9.91
N SER A 253 -8.19 -18.16 9.02
CA SER A 253 -9.48 -18.85 9.07
C SER A 253 -9.38 -20.35 8.76
N GLY A 254 -8.15 -20.89 8.72
CA GLY A 254 -7.91 -22.31 8.49
C GLY A 254 -8.41 -22.79 7.13
N ILE A 255 -8.79 -24.08 7.05
CA ILE A 255 -9.19 -24.71 5.78
C ILE A 255 -10.54 -24.20 5.30
N LEU A 256 -11.45 -23.89 6.22
CA LEU A 256 -12.79 -23.39 5.89
C LEU A 256 -12.70 -22.02 5.18
N GLY A 257 -11.82 -21.14 5.64
CA GLY A 257 -11.56 -19.86 4.95
C GLY A 257 -11.02 -20.04 3.53
N VAL A 258 -10.14 -21.02 3.32
CA VAL A 258 -9.63 -21.37 1.98
C VAL A 258 -10.75 -21.90 1.09
N LEU A 259 -11.61 -22.79 1.60
CA LEU A 259 -12.74 -23.34 0.83
C LEU A 259 -13.75 -22.26 0.44
N ALA A 260 -14.12 -21.38 1.38
CA ALA A 260 -15.02 -20.25 1.12
C ALA A 260 -14.44 -19.29 0.08
N TYR A 261 -13.15 -18.96 0.19
CA TYR A 261 -12.45 -18.15 -0.80
C TYR A 261 -12.42 -18.82 -2.18
N THR A 262 -12.09 -20.11 -2.24
CA THR A 262 -12.03 -20.88 -3.48
C THR A 262 -13.38 -20.93 -4.19
N TYR A 263 -14.47 -21.05 -3.43
CA TYR A 263 -15.82 -20.96 -3.97
C TYR A 263 -16.11 -19.57 -4.56
N GLY A 264 -15.75 -18.48 -3.86
CA GLY A 264 -15.88 -17.13 -4.39
C GLY A 264 -15.07 -16.89 -5.67
N VAL A 265 -13.82 -17.37 -5.70
CA VAL A 265 -12.93 -17.35 -6.88
C VAL A 265 -13.59 -18.10 -8.05
N HIS A 266 -14.17 -19.27 -7.80
CA HIS A 266 -14.89 -20.04 -8.81
C HIS A 266 -16.07 -19.26 -9.39
N GLN A 267 -16.92 -18.68 -8.53
CA GLN A 267 -18.11 -17.94 -8.95
C GLN A 267 -17.74 -16.70 -9.77
N GLN A 268 -16.80 -15.87 -9.31
CA GLN A 268 -16.35 -14.69 -10.07
C GLN A 268 -15.85 -15.05 -11.47
N MET A 269 -15.00 -16.08 -11.59
CA MET A 269 -14.49 -16.52 -12.88
C MET A 269 -15.57 -17.15 -13.77
N LYS A 270 -16.59 -17.78 -13.15
CA LYS A 270 -17.74 -18.35 -13.86
C LYS A 270 -18.61 -17.25 -14.45
N ASP A 271 -18.97 -16.27 -13.63
CA ASP A 271 -19.81 -15.13 -14.01
C ASP A 271 -19.12 -14.24 -15.05
N GLY A 272 -17.80 -14.08 -14.95
CA GLY A 272 -16.98 -13.38 -15.94
C GLY A 272 -16.66 -14.18 -17.22
N ASN A 273 -17.22 -15.38 -17.39
CA ASN A 273 -16.97 -16.25 -18.55
C ASN A 273 -15.48 -16.53 -18.84
N VAL A 274 -14.63 -16.52 -17.80
CA VAL A 274 -13.18 -16.73 -17.94
C VAL A 274 -12.89 -18.10 -18.56
N PRO A 275 -12.05 -18.23 -19.60
CA PRO A 275 -11.74 -19.51 -20.22
C PRO A 275 -11.23 -20.56 -19.23
N TRP A 276 -11.68 -21.81 -19.35
CA TRP A 276 -11.29 -22.92 -18.47
C TRP A 276 -9.77 -23.05 -18.29
N ARG A 277 -8.99 -22.82 -19.35
CA ARG A 277 -7.52 -22.85 -19.30
C ARG A 277 -6.94 -21.86 -18.28
N LEU A 278 -7.53 -20.69 -18.14
CA LEU A 278 -7.12 -19.66 -17.18
C LEU A 278 -7.61 -20.02 -15.77
N ARG A 279 -8.88 -20.45 -15.64
CA ARG A 279 -9.43 -20.92 -14.35
C ARG A 279 -8.55 -21.99 -13.72
N ARG A 280 -8.08 -22.97 -14.51
CA ARG A 280 -7.16 -24.02 -14.04
C ARG A 280 -5.85 -23.45 -13.47
N LYS A 281 -5.25 -22.46 -14.14
CA LYS A 281 -4.00 -21.81 -13.67
C LYS A 281 -4.23 -21.00 -12.39
N ILE A 282 -5.42 -20.43 -12.21
CA ILE A 282 -5.82 -19.74 -10.98
C ILE A 282 -6.03 -20.74 -9.83
N PHE A 283 -6.74 -21.85 -10.04
CA PHE A 283 -6.88 -22.90 -9.01
C PHE A 283 -5.56 -23.54 -8.60
N GLN A 284 -4.62 -23.71 -9.53
CA GLN A 284 -3.24 -24.10 -9.17
C GLN A 284 -2.58 -23.09 -8.21
N SER A 285 -2.91 -21.81 -8.34
CA SER A 285 -2.41 -20.75 -7.47
C SER A 285 -3.08 -20.75 -6.09
N VAL A 286 -4.36 -21.15 -6.01
CA VAL A 286 -5.03 -21.46 -4.73
C VAL A 286 -4.28 -22.59 -3.99
N VAL A 287 -4.01 -23.71 -4.67
CA VAL A 287 -3.27 -24.84 -4.08
C VAL A 287 -1.88 -24.42 -3.60
N ARG A 288 -1.15 -23.66 -4.42
CA ARG A 288 0.14 -23.08 -4.03
C ARG A 288 0.01 -22.18 -2.81
N GLY A 289 -1.02 -21.32 -2.77
CA GLY A 289 -1.29 -20.41 -1.66
C GLY A 289 -1.58 -21.14 -0.36
N ALA A 290 -2.30 -22.27 -0.41
CA ALA A 290 -2.59 -23.08 0.79
C ALA A 290 -1.34 -23.72 1.42
N MET A 291 -0.28 -23.95 0.62
CA MET A 291 1.02 -24.44 1.09
C MET A 291 2.04 -23.33 1.34
N PHE A 292 1.75 -22.11 0.91
CA PHE A 292 2.63 -20.95 1.05
C PHE A 292 2.40 -20.31 2.42
N LEU A 293 3.38 -20.38 3.31
CA LEU A 293 3.28 -19.87 4.69
C LEU A 293 4.45 -18.93 4.98
N PRO A 294 4.46 -17.72 4.37
CA PRO A 294 5.52 -16.77 4.63
C PRO A 294 5.46 -16.25 6.06
N LYS A 295 6.63 -15.89 6.58
CA LYS A 295 6.78 -15.35 7.93
C LYS A 295 6.69 -13.84 7.90
N THR A 296 6.08 -13.28 8.93
CA THR A 296 6.23 -11.85 9.24
C THR A 296 7.61 -11.63 9.85
N VAL A 297 8.27 -10.56 9.42
CA VAL A 297 9.61 -10.19 9.89
C VAL A 297 9.46 -9.00 10.84
N PRO A 298 9.95 -9.07 12.09
CA PRO A 298 10.07 -7.90 12.96
C PRO A 298 10.88 -6.80 12.29
N VAL A 299 10.70 -5.56 12.72
CA VAL A 299 11.46 -4.44 12.15
C VAL A 299 12.89 -4.33 12.72
N ASP A 300 13.11 -4.87 13.91
CA ASP A 300 14.40 -4.93 14.63
C ASP A 300 15.29 -6.11 14.21
#